data_AF-A0A928Y971-F1
#
_entry.id   AF-A0A928Y971-F1
#
_cell.length_a   1.000
_cell.length_b   1.000
_cell.length_c   1.000
_cell.angle_alpha   90.00
_cell.angle_beta   90.00
_cell.angle_gamma   90.00
#
_symmetry.space_group_name_H-M   'P 1'
#
loop_
_entity.id
_entity.type
_entity.pdbx_description
1 polymer ?
#
loop_
_entity_poly.entity_id
_entity_poly.type
_entity_poly.pdbx_seq_one_letter_code
_entity_poly.pdbx_strand_id
1 'polypeptide(L)'
;MLKKVAGVRSNWLWLPLLLGSLAWLLPAPEHSAAQQTVTLEAYLSAITHYRSQVRSAANNSAQCQETMTAVANDLKAITAVQFPDGSVMSVSHQGASQALQNRPCNPARADQYLSGLCPNQLCAVANPLPPI
;
A
#
# COMPACT_ATOMS: atom_id res chain seq x y z
N MET A 1 -51.33 15.26 -65.95
CA MET A 1 -50.66 16.57 -65.86
C MET A 1 -49.75 16.59 -64.64
N LEU A 2 -48.62 17.30 -64.75
CA LEU A 2 -47.59 17.67 -63.77
C LEU A 2 -48.13 17.86 -62.32
N LYS A 3 -47.41 17.73 -61.19
CA LYS A 3 -46.00 18.04 -60.86
C LYS A 3 -45.69 17.62 -59.40
N LYS A 4 -44.45 17.15 -59.20
CA LYS A 4 -43.50 17.39 -58.08
C LYS A 4 -43.75 16.95 -56.62
N VAL A 5 -42.76 16.15 -56.20
CA VAL A 5 -42.28 15.67 -54.90
C VAL A 5 -41.62 16.77 -54.06
N ALA A 6 -41.79 16.73 -52.73
CA ALA A 6 -40.83 17.05 -51.65
C ALA A 6 -41.60 17.08 -50.31
N GLY A 7 -41.23 16.51 -49.18
CA GLY A 7 -40.08 15.72 -48.75
C GLY A 7 -40.31 15.46 -47.25
N VAL A 8 -40.63 14.23 -46.85
CA VAL A 8 -40.71 13.86 -45.43
C VAL A 8 -39.31 13.47 -45.00
N ARG A 9 -38.63 14.41 -44.34
CA ARG A 9 -37.30 14.22 -43.76
C ARG A 9 -37.36 13.14 -42.67
N SER A 10 -36.75 12.02 -43.00
CA SER A 10 -36.01 11.11 -42.12
C SER A 10 -35.58 11.81 -40.82
N ASN A 11 -36.20 11.41 -39.70
CA ASN A 11 -35.79 11.84 -38.36
C ASN A 11 -35.23 10.63 -37.59
N TRP A 12 -34.12 10.10 -38.10
CA TRP A 12 -33.23 9.12 -37.48
C TRP A 12 -32.42 9.74 -36.31
N LEU A 13 -33.08 10.45 -35.39
CA LEU A 13 -32.43 11.15 -34.28
C LEU A 13 -32.77 10.57 -32.90
N TRP A 14 -33.40 9.40 -32.85
CA TRP A 14 -33.83 8.72 -31.62
C TRP A 14 -32.80 7.77 -31.00
N LEU A 15 -31.49 7.95 -31.20
CA LEU A 15 -30.52 6.93 -30.78
C LEU A 15 -29.14 7.35 -30.18
N PRO A 16 -28.96 8.50 -29.50
CA PRO A 16 -27.77 8.64 -28.65
C PRO A 16 -28.04 8.80 -27.14
N LEU A 17 -29.29 8.83 -26.68
CA LEU A 17 -29.61 9.22 -25.28
C LEU A 17 -29.79 8.07 -24.27
N LEU A 18 -29.51 6.82 -24.62
CA LEU A 18 -29.69 5.66 -23.72
C LEU A 18 -28.38 5.04 -23.19
N LEU A 19 -27.20 5.55 -23.56
CA LEU A 19 -25.91 5.01 -23.12
C LEU A 19 -25.16 5.90 -22.11
N GLY A 20 -25.74 7.03 -21.68
CA GLY A 20 -25.07 8.00 -20.80
C GLY A 20 -25.18 7.73 -19.29
N SER A 21 -26.04 6.81 -18.86
CA SER A 21 -26.40 6.68 -17.43
C SER A 21 -25.85 5.45 -16.71
N LEU A 22 -25.03 4.63 -17.38
CA LEU A 22 -24.47 3.40 -16.80
C LEU A 22 -22.98 3.52 -16.40
N ALA A 23 -22.51 4.73 -16.09
CA ALA A 23 -21.13 4.96 -15.63
C ALA A 23 -21.00 5.22 -14.11
N TRP A 24 -22.12 5.22 -13.36
CA TRP A 24 -22.13 5.51 -11.91
C TRP A 24 -22.35 4.28 -11.02
N LEU A 25 -22.05 3.08 -11.52
CA LEU A 25 -21.96 1.85 -10.72
C LEU A 25 -20.56 1.25 -10.70
N LEU A 26 -19.53 2.05 -10.99
CA LEU A 26 -18.20 1.71 -10.48
C LEU A 26 -18.19 2.11 -9.01
N PRO A 27 -18.00 1.18 -8.05
CA PRO A 27 -17.49 1.59 -6.76
C PRO A 27 -16.24 2.42 -7.07
N ALA A 28 -16.19 3.65 -6.56
CA ALA A 28 -14.97 4.42 -6.54
C ALA A 28 -13.85 3.46 -6.09
N PRO A 29 -12.64 3.49 -6.69
CA PRO A 29 -11.52 2.79 -6.10
C PRO A 29 -11.38 3.39 -4.71
N GLU A 30 -11.89 2.66 -3.74
CA GLU A 30 -11.75 3.00 -2.36
C GLU A 30 -10.24 3.08 -2.20
N HIS A 31 -9.75 4.24 -1.80
CA HIS A 31 -8.46 4.33 -1.14
C HIS A 31 -8.58 3.67 0.24
N SER A 32 -9.23 2.49 0.30
CA SER A 32 -9.00 1.47 1.29
C SER A 32 -7.53 1.12 1.11
N ALA A 33 -6.69 1.74 1.94
CA ALA A 33 -5.36 1.22 2.21
C ALA A 33 -5.55 -0.28 2.40
N ALA A 34 -5.14 -1.07 1.41
CA ALA A 34 -5.33 -2.51 1.44
C ALA A 34 -4.70 -2.99 2.75
N GLN A 35 -5.54 -3.40 3.69
CA GLN A 35 -5.09 -3.91 4.97
C GLN A 35 -4.38 -5.21 4.68
N GLN A 36 -3.05 -5.15 4.62
CA GLN A 36 -2.25 -6.29 4.23
C GLN A 36 -1.92 -7.09 5.49
N THR A 37 -2.49 -8.28 5.56
CA THR A 37 -2.05 -9.32 6.50
C THR A 37 -0.85 -10.02 5.87
N VAL A 38 0.26 -10.07 6.60
CA VAL A 38 1.49 -10.76 6.15
C VAL A 38 1.86 -11.86 7.12
N THR A 39 2.56 -12.90 6.66
CA THR A 39 3.10 -13.91 7.58
C THR A 39 4.20 -13.30 8.44
N LEU A 40 4.46 -13.88 9.62
CA LEU A 40 5.55 -13.46 10.50
C LEU A 40 6.90 -13.44 9.77
N GLU A 41 7.19 -14.45 8.97
CA GLU A 41 8.44 -14.52 8.19
C GLU A 41 8.53 -13.40 7.16
N ALA A 42 7.45 -13.15 6.40
CA ALA A 42 7.41 -12.05 5.44
C ALA A 42 7.55 -10.69 6.13
N TYR A 43 6.97 -10.52 7.32
CA TYR A 43 7.09 -9.31 8.11
C TYR A 43 8.55 -9.03 8.55
N LEU A 44 9.23 -10.04 9.09
CA LEU A 44 10.63 -9.93 9.52
C LEU A 44 11.58 -9.69 8.35
N SER A 45 11.31 -10.37 7.23
CA SER A 45 12.04 -10.17 5.98
C SER A 45 11.87 -8.74 5.46
N ALA A 46 10.63 -8.22 5.45
CA ALA A 46 10.34 -6.85 5.04
C ALA A 46 11.08 -5.81 5.90
N ILE A 47 11.04 -5.94 7.23
CA ILE A 47 11.79 -5.03 8.13
C ILE A 47 13.29 -5.05 7.80
N THR A 48 13.86 -6.23 7.63
CA THR A 48 15.29 -6.39 7.30
C THR A 48 15.61 -5.75 5.95
N HIS A 49 14.76 -5.97 4.96
CA HIS A 49 14.88 -5.38 3.63
C HIS A 49 14.80 -3.85 3.68
N TYR A 50 13.84 -3.28 4.41
CA TYR A 50 13.71 -1.83 4.57
C TYR A 50 14.94 -1.21 5.23
N ARG A 51 15.50 -1.85 6.26
CA ARG A 51 16.76 -1.40 6.87
C ARG A 51 17.90 -1.37 5.86
N SER A 52 18.02 -2.42 5.04
CA SER A 52 19.02 -2.48 3.97
C SER A 52 18.82 -1.37 2.95
N GLN A 53 17.58 -1.13 2.50
CA GLN A 53 17.28 -0.06 1.55
C GLN A 53 17.67 1.31 2.09
N VAL A 54 17.26 1.65 3.31
CA VAL A 54 17.59 2.94 3.92
C VAL A 54 19.10 3.12 4.10
N ARG A 55 19.83 2.07 4.48
CA ARG A 55 21.30 2.11 4.55
C ARG A 55 21.94 2.31 3.18
N SER A 56 21.43 1.65 2.14
CA SER A 56 21.95 1.79 0.78
C SER A 56 21.75 3.20 0.19
N ALA A 57 20.68 3.88 0.60
CA ALA A 57 20.38 5.24 0.16
C ALA A 57 21.11 6.33 1.00
N ALA A 58 21.83 5.97 2.06
CA ALA A 58 22.39 6.89 3.06
C ALA A 58 23.30 8.00 2.49
N ASN A 59 23.99 7.73 1.38
CA ASN A 59 24.96 8.65 0.79
C ASN A 59 24.32 9.70 -0.13
N ASN A 60 23.01 9.61 -0.40
CA ASN A 60 22.27 10.56 -1.24
C ASN A 60 21.00 10.98 -0.50
N SER A 61 20.96 12.22 -0.02
CA SER A 61 19.87 12.72 0.83
C SER A 61 18.50 12.71 0.15
N ALA A 62 18.45 13.00 -1.17
CA ALA A 62 17.20 12.97 -1.93
C ALA A 62 16.68 11.53 -2.06
N GLN A 63 17.55 10.61 -2.50
CA GLN A 63 17.22 9.19 -2.62
C GLN A 63 16.83 8.58 -1.27
N CYS A 64 17.54 8.94 -0.20
CA CYS A 64 17.21 8.48 1.14
C CYS A 64 15.83 8.94 1.61
N GLN A 65 15.44 10.20 1.33
CA GLN A 65 14.12 10.70 1.69
C GLN A 65 13.02 9.97 0.92
N GLU A 66 13.23 9.69 -0.37
CA GLU A 66 12.33 8.88 -1.19
C GLU A 66 12.21 7.45 -0.64
N THR A 67 13.34 6.80 -0.35
CA THR A 67 13.36 5.46 0.25
C THR A 67 12.67 5.44 1.61
N MET A 68 12.91 6.41 2.50
CA MET A 68 12.24 6.49 3.80
C MET A 68 10.73 6.68 3.65
N THR A 69 10.29 7.46 2.67
CA THR A 69 8.86 7.66 2.36
C THR A 69 8.22 6.37 1.83
N ALA A 70 8.90 5.67 0.92
CA ALA A 70 8.45 4.38 0.41
C ALA A 70 8.32 3.34 1.52
N VAL A 71 9.37 3.17 2.34
CA VAL A 71 9.35 2.28 3.51
C VAL A 71 8.20 2.63 4.47
N ALA A 72 7.96 3.92 4.71
CA ALA A 72 6.89 4.35 5.60
C ALA A 72 5.48 4.00 5.06
N ASN A 73 5.30 4.08 3.73
CA ASN A 73 4.05 3.72 3.07
C ASN A 73 3.84 2.21 3.07
N ASP A 74 4.87 1.42 2.77
CA ASP A 74 4.78 -0.03 2.82
C ASP A 74 4.49 -0.53 4.24
N LEU A 75 5.15 0.05 5.25
CA LEU A 75 4.85 -0.24 6.65
C LEU A 75 3.40 0.09 7.00
N LYS A 76 2.86 1.22 6.53
CA LYS A 76 1.46 1.60 6.77
C LYS A 76 0.47 0.60 6.17
N ALA A 77 0.83 -0.07 5.08
CA ALA A 77 -0.03 -1.07 4.44
C ALA A 77 -0.10 -2.36 5.27
N ILE A 78 0.93 -2.69 6.03
CA ILE A 78 0.95 -3.85 6.92
C ILE A 78 0.14 -3.54 8.17
N THR A 79 -1.01 -4.17 8.32
CA THR A 79 -1.93 -3.90 9.45
C THR A 79 -2.13 -5.11 10.35
N ALA A 80 -1.72 -6.29 9.90
CA ALA A 80 -1.77 -7.51 10.67
C ALA A 80 -0.61 -8.46 10.32
N VAL A 81 -0.19 -9.24 11.31
CA VAL A 81 0.80 -10.31 11.16
C VAL A 81 0.16 -11.63 11.52
N GLN A 82 0.28 -12.62 10.65
CA GLN A 82 -0.15 -14.00 10.88
C GLN A 82 1.01 -14.85 11.38
N PHE A 83 0.78 -15.56 12.48
CA PHE A 83 1.72 -16.50 13.08
C PHE A 83 1.60 -17.90 12.47
N PRO A 84 2.61 -18.78 12.64
CA PRO A 84 2.59 -20.15 12.13
C PRO A 84 1.43 -21.01 12.64
N ASP A 85 0.87 -20.71 13.81
CA ASP A 85 -0.30 -21.37 14.38
C ASP A 85 -1.63 -20.91 13.75
N GLY A 86 -1.56 -19.99 12.78
CA GLY A 86 -2.71 -19.39 12.10
C GLY A 86 -3.33 -18.20 12.84
N SER A 87 -2.87 -17.88 14.05
CA SER A 87 -3.34 -16.71 14.79
C SER A 87 -2.91 -15.41 14.10
N VAL A 88 -3.70 -14.35 14.25
CA VAL A 88 -3.45 -13.06 13.60
C VAL A 88 -3.41 -11.98 14.68
N MET A 89 -2.36 -11.15 14.65
CA MET A 89 -2.21 -10.00 15.52
C MET A 89 -2.23 -8.72 14.70
N SER A 90 -3.11 -7.80 15.07
CA SER A 90 -3.10 -6.45 14.50
C SER A 90 -1.85 -5.70 14.95
N VAL A 91 -1.20 -5.04 14.00
CA VAL A 91 -0.01 -4.22 14.22
C VAL A 91 -0.29 -2.81 13.72
N SER A 92 0.35 -1.83 14.35
CA SER A 92 0.27 -0.44 13.91
C SER A 92 1.67 0.15 13.88
N HIS A 93 2.06 0.66 12.72
CA HIS A 93 3.36 1.31 12.51
C HIS A 93 3.26 2.82 12.42
N GLN A 94 2.12 3.42 12.81
CA GLN A 94 1.92 4.87 12.63
C GLN A 94 3.06 5.72 13.21
N GLY A 95 3.55 5.39 14.40
CA GLY A 95 4.67 6.11 15.02
C GLY A 95 5.97 6.01 14.20
N ALA A 96 6.32 4.82 13.73
CA ALA A 96 7.51 4.61 12.90
C ALA A 96 7.37 5.26 11.52
N SER A 97 6.23 5.07 10.84
CA SER A 97 5.97 5.65 9.52
C SER A 97 5.92 7.18 9.54
N GLN A 98 5.33 7.80 10.58
CA GLN A 98 5.37 9.26 10.76
C GLN A 98 6.81 9.74 11.01
N ALA A 99 7.59 9.01 11.81
CA ALA A 99 8.97 9.38 12.09
C ALA A 99 9.89 9.25 10.86
N LEU A 100 9.59 8.32 9.95
CA LEU A 100 10.28 8.19 8.66
C LEU A 100 9.89 9.29 7.66
N GLN A 101 8.63 9.76 7.67
CA GLN A 101 8.14 10.78 6.72
C GLN A 101 8.48 12.23 7.15
N ASN A 102 8.37 12.53 8.45
CA ASN A 102 8.43 13.90 8.96
C ASN A 102 9.84 14.35 9.39
N ARG A 103 10.87 13.56 9.09
CA ARG A 103 12.26 13.83 9.50
C ARG A 103 13.15 13.86 8.26
N PRO A 104 14.21 14.70 8.28
CA PRO A 104 15.26 14.60 7.28
C PRO A 104 15.93 13.22 7.36
N CYS A 105 16.41 12.74 6.22
CA CYS A 105 17.14 11.48 6.13
C CYS A 105 18.17 11.32 7.26
N ASN A 106 17.97 10.28 8.07
CA ASN A 106 18.93 9.83 9.05
C ASN A 106 18.87 8.29 9.11
N PRO A 107 19.78 7.59 8.41
CA PRO A 107 19.72 6.14 8.27
C PRO A 107 19.88 5.42 9.62
N ALA A 108 20.70 5.96 10.54
CA ALA A 108 20.85 5.41 11.88
C ALA A 108 19.55 5.51 12.68
N ARG A 109 18.82 6.62 12.57
CA ARG A 109 17.53 6.81 13.25
C ARG A 109 16.42 5.94 12.64
N ALA A 110 16.37 5.87 11.32
CA ALA A 110 15.44 4.98 10.62
C ALA A 110 15.66 3.51 11.01
N ASP A 111 16.91 3.09 11.10
CA ASP A 111 17.28 1.74 11.57
C ASP A 111 16.78 1.46 13.00
N GLN A 112 16.84 2.44 13.89
CA GLN A 112 16.30 2.33 15.26
C GLN A 112 14.78 2.15 15.25
N TYR A 113 14.04 2.93 14.45
CA TYR A 113 12.60 2.77 14.34
C TYR A 113 12.21 1.40 13.80
N LEU A 114 12.86 0.96 12.72
CA LEU A 114 12.62 -0.33 12.09
C LEU A 114 12.98 -1.50 13.01
N SER A 115 14.07 -1.40 13.76
CA SER A 115 14.47 -2.42 14.74
C SER A 115 13.50 -2.51 15.92
N GLY A 116 12.86 -1.39 16.29
CA GLY A 116 11.84 -1.35 17.34
C GLY A 116 10.48 -1.94 16.93
N LEU A 117 10.26 -2.22 15.64
CA LEU A 117 9.01 -2.79 15.14
C LEU A 117 8.86 -4.29 15.43
N CYS A 118 9.94 -4.95 15.85
CA CYS A 118 9.89 -6.32 16.31
C CYS A 118 9.84 -6.35 17.84
N PRO A 119 8.65 -6.36 18.47
CA PRO A 119 8.58 -6.62 19.90
C PRO A 119 9.12 -8.02 20.18
N ASN A 120 9.71 -8.20 21.37
CA ASN A 120 10.33 -9.45 21.81
C ASN A 120 9.47 -10.71 21.57
N GLN A 121 8.13 -10.60 21.53
CA GLN A 121 7.25 -11.73 21.20
C GLN A 121 7.21 -12.10 19.71
N LEU A 122 7.24 -11.14 18.80
CA LEU A 122 7.28 -11.40 17.35
C LEU A 122 8.63 -12.02 16.95
N CYS A 123 9.72 -11.57 17.57
CA CYS A 123 11.07 -12.09 17.31
C CYS A 123 11.39 -13.38 18.10
N ALA A 124 10.75 -13.66 19.25
CA ALA A 124 10.94 -14.91 20.00
C ALA A 124 10.30 -16.13 19.31
N VAL A 125 9.14 -15.96 18.65
CA VAL A 125 8.49 -17.04 17.89
C VAL A 125 9.29 -17.42 16.64
N ALA A 126 10.07 -16.50 16.08
CA ALA A 126 10.91 -16.74 14.91
C ALA A 126 12.21 -17.51 15.22
N ASN A 127 12.54 -17.73 16.50
CA ASN A 127 13.72 -18.48 16.90
C ASN A 127 13.34 -19.47 18.00
N PRO A 128 12.61 -20.56 17.68
CA PRO A 128 12.47 -21.67 18.61
C PRO A 128 13.88 -22.22 18.85
N LEU A 129 14.44 -21.97 20.03
CA LEU A 129 15.61 -22.71 20.50
C LEU A 129 15.37 -24.20 20.21
N PRO A 130 16.32 -24.92 19.58
CA PRO A 130 16.16 -26.35 19.41
C PRO A 130 15.97 -26.98 20.79
N PRO A 131 14.99 -27.89 20.97
CA PRO A 131 14.80 -28.57 22.24
C PRO A 131 16.10 -29.32 22.59
N ILE A 132 16.55 -29.13 23.83
CA ILE A 132 17.70 -29.83 24.43
C ILE A 132 17.31 -31.28 24.70
#